data_AF-A0A2N2S4R8-F1
#
_entry.id   AF-A0A2N2S4R8-F1
#
_cell.length_a   1.000
_cell.length_b   1.000
_cell.length_c   1.000
_cell.angle_alpha   90.00
_cell.angle_beta   90.00
_cell.angle_gamma   90.00
#
_symmetry.space_group_name_H-M   'P 1'
#
loop_
_entity.id
_entity.type
_entity.pdbx_description
1 polymer ?
#
loop_
_entity_poly.entity_id
_entity_poly.type
_entity_poly.pdbx_seq_one_letter_code
_entity_poly.pdbx_strand_id
1 'polypeptide(L)' 'GTGTPEVGGLTTSQAMTLLEAWHDLNWVGMDCCEVSPPYDHAELTSNAAAVIVWTWLCGRIAAQK' A
#
# COMPACT_ATOMS: atom_id res chain seq x y z
N GLY A 1 0.24 7.48 -10.72
CA GLY A 1 -0.96 6.80 -11.25
C GLY A 1 -0.56 5.39 -11.60
N THR A 2 -1.37 4.70 -12.39
CA THR A 2 -1.11 3.31 -12.83
C THR A 2 -1.40 3.18 -14.32
N GLY A 3 -0.82 2.17 -14.97
CA GLY A 3 -0.96 1.94 -16.41
C GLY A 3 -2.34 1.43 -16.84
N THR A 4 -3.10 0.82 -15.93
CA THR A 4 -4.41 0.22 -16.21
C THR A 4 -5.44 0.63 -15.15
N PRO A 5 -5.92 1.89 -15.15
CA PRO A 5 -6.87 2.36 -14.14
C PRO A 5 -8.28 1.77 -14.36
N GLU A 6 -8.90 1.31 -13.28
CA GLU A 6 -10.28 0.80 -13.25
C GLU A 6 -11.14 1.57 -12.24
N VAL A 7 -12.41 1.82 -12.57
CA VAL A 7 -13.34 2.60 -11.72
C VAL A 7 -13.94 1.75 -10.59
N GLY A 8 -14.32 2.39 -9.47
CA GLY A 8 -14.98 1.71 -8.34
C GLY A 8 -14.04 0.93 -7.40
N GLY A 9 -12.74 1.22 -7.45
CA GLY A 9 -11.75 0.61 -6.57
C GLY A 9 -11.79 1.11 -5.12
N LEU A 10 -10.83 0.65 -4.32
CA LEU A 10 -10.68 1.01 -2.91
C LEU A 10 -10.22 2.46 -2.74
N THR A 11 -10.70 3.10 -1.68
CA THR A 11 -10.06 4.32 -1.17
C THR A 11 -8.75 3.98 -0.46
N THR A 12 -7.82 4.95 -0.38
CA THR A 12 -6.57 4.76 0.38
C THR A 12 -6.84 4.35 1.83
N SER A 13 -7.84 4.94 2.48
CA SER A 13 -8.18 4.58 3.88
C SER A 13 -8.60 3.13 4.03
N GLN A 14 -9.41 2.60 3.09
CA GLN A 14 -9.82 1.19 3.10
C GLN A 14 -8.64 0.25 2.94
N ALA A 15 -7.72 0.57 2.01
CA ALA A 15 -6.51 -0.22 1.82
C ALA A 15 -5.61 -0.24 3.07
N MET A 16 -5.45 0.91 3.74
CA MET A 16 -4.67 1.01 4.98
C MET A 16 -5.29 0.21 6.12
N THR A 17 -6.61 0.30 6.32
CA THR A 17 -7.32 -0.47 7.35
C THR A 17 -7.13 -1.97 7.17
N LEU A 18 -7.19 -2.47 5.93
CA LEU A 18 -6.93 -3.89 5.65
C LEU A 18 -5.49 -4.28 6.00
N LEU A 19 -4.52 -3.47 5.60
CA LEU A 19 -3.10 -3.75 5.85
C LEU A 19 -2.76 -3.75 7.34
N GLU A 20 -3.32 -2.82 8.10
CA GLU A 20 -3.18 -2.75 9.56
C GLU A 20 -3.85 -3.94 10.26
N ALA A 21 -5.05 -4.33 9.81
CA ALA A 21 -5.76 -5.48 10.36
C ALA A 21 -5.04 -6.82 10.12
N TRP A 22 -4.21 -6.90 9.08
CA TRP A 22 -3.46 -8.11 8.72
C TRP A 22 -2.01 -8.15 9.25
N HIS A 23 -1.61 -7.22 10.12
CA HIS A 23 -0.21 -7.13 10.58
C HIS A 23 0.35 -8.44 11.19
N ASP A 24 -0.51 -9.23 11.83
CA ASP A 24 -0.19 -10.46 12.58
C ASP A 24 -0.15 -11.74 11.74
N LEU A 25 -0.48 -11.67 10.45
CA LEU A 25 -0.34 -12.82 9.55
C LEU A 25 1.12 -13.25 9.43
N ASN A 26 1.32 -14.51 9.01
CA ASN A 26 2.64 -15.07 8.73
C ASN A 26 3.20 -14.57 7.38
N TRP A 27 3.46 -13.26 7.28
CA TRP A 27 4.06 -12.67 6.09
C TRP A 27 5.52 -13.09 5.92
N VAL A 28 5.84 -13.65 4.74
CA VAL A 28 7.21 -13.99 4.31
C VAL A 28 7.85 -12.92 3.41
N GLY A 29 7.05 -11.97 2.92
CA GLY A 29 7.46 -10.86 2.05
C GLY A 29 6.25 -10.07 1.53
N MET A 30 6.50 -8.92 0.91
CA MET A 30 5.50 -8.07 0.25
C MET A 30 6.17 -7.22 -0.85
N ASP A 31 5.43 -6.94 -1.91
CA ASP A 31 5.77 -5.99 -2.97
C ASP A 31 4.67 -4.94 -3.18
N CYS A 32 5.05 -3.78 -3.72
CA CYS A 32 4.13 -2.71 -4.12
C CYS A 32 4.42 -2.35 -5.58
N CYS A 33 3.52 -2.72 -6.48
CA CYS A 33 3.72 -2.67 -7.92
C CYS A 33 2.82 -1.63 -8.59
N GLU A 34 3.01 -1.45 -9.91
CA GLU A 34 2.13 -0.66 -10.78
C GLU A 34 2.05 0.85 -10.48
N VAL A 35 3.02 1.39 -9.74
CA VAL A 35 3.23 2.84 -9.64
C VAL A 35 3.84 3.33 -10.96
N SER A 36 3.10 4.17 -11.66
CA SER A 36 3.54 4.85 -12.88
C SER A 36 3.64 6.36 -12.65
N PRO A 37 4.87 6.89 -12.45
CA PRO A 37 5.11 8.32 -12.27
C PRO A 37 4.60 9.22 -13.40
N PRO A 38 4.70 8.84 -14.69
CA PRO A 38 4.15 9.65 -15.79
C PRO A 38 2.64 9.89 -15.70
N TYR A 39 1.90 8.94 -15.11
CA TYR A 39 0.46 9.06 -14.86
C TYR A 39 0.15 9.51 -13.42
N ASP A 40 1.13 10.00 -12.67
CA ASP A 40 0.94 10.44 -11.29
C ASP A 40 0.68 11.94 -11.18
N HIS A 41 -0.46 12.27 -10.62
CA HIS A 41 -0.83 13.65 -10.37
C HIS A 41 -0.37 14.04 -8.96
N ALA A 42 0.50 15.05 -8.88
CA ALA A 42 1.04 15.56 -7.62
C ALA A 42 1.64 14.46 -6.73
N GLU A 43 2.26 13.44 -7.34
CA GLU A 43 2.93 12.32 -6.65
C GLU A 43 2.01 11.52 -5.70
N LEU A 44 0.69 11.65 -5.84
CA LEU A 44 -0.27 11.06 -4.91
C LEU A 44 -0.18 9.53 -4.87
N THR A 45 0.02 8.90 -6.03
CA THR A 45 0.14 7.43 -6.12
C THR A 45 1.48 6.98 -5.55
N SER A 46 2.55 7.70 -5.83
CA SER A 46 3.89 7.44 -5.31
C SER A 46 3.91 7.57 -3.79
N ASN A 47 3.28 8.61 -3.24
CA ASN A 47 3.12 8.81 -1.81
C ASN A 47 2.26 7.70 -1.17
N ALA A 48 1.12 7.35 -1.77
CA ALA A 48 0.28 6.26 -1.28
C ALA A 48 1.04 4.92 -1.23
N ALA A 49 1.81 4.60 -2.27
CA ALA A 49 2.64 3.40 -2.32
C ALA A 49 3.73 3.41 -1.22
N ALA A 50 4.42 4.53 -1.02
CA ALA A 50 5.42 4.67 0.04
C ALA A 50 4.82 4.44 1.43
N VAL A 51 3.63 5.00 1.70
CA VAL A 51 2.93 4.84 2.97
C VAL A 51 2.41 3.40 3.16
N ILE A 52 1.95 2.73 2.10
CA ILE A 52 1.57 1.30 2.15
C ILE A 52 2.76 0.44 2.58
N VAL A 53 3.93 0.62 1.95
CA VAL A 53 5.14 -0.14 2.30
C VAL A 53 5.59 0.16 3.73
N TRP A 54 5.53 1.43 4.14
CA TRP A 54 5.85 1.83 5.51
C TRP A 54 4.94 1.17 6.54
N THR A 55 3.62 1.19 6.32
CA THR A 55 2.65 0.59 7.25
C THR A 55 2.81 -0.91 7.36
N TRP A 56 3.07 -1.60 6.24
CA TRP A 56 3.39 -3.03 6.30
C TRP A 56 4.64 -3.29 7.13
N LEU A 57 5.72 -2.53 6.93
CA LEU A 57 6.97 -2.68 7.69
C LEU A 57 6.74 -2.45 9.20
N CYS A 58 5.99 -1.40 9.56
CA CYS A 58 5.57 -1.14 10.94
C CYS A 58 4.76 -2.31 11.51
N GLY A 59 3.83 -2.87 10.72
CA GLY A 59 3.06 -4.05 11.09
C GLY A 59 3.94 -5.28 11.35
N ARG A 60 4.97 -5.51 10.53
CA ARG A 60 5.93 -6.61 10.73
C ARG A 60 6.71 -6.45 12.03
N ILE A 61 7.12 -5.24 12.39
CA ILE A 61 7.80 -4.96 13.65
C ILE A 61 6.83 -5.13 14.84
N ALA A 62 5.59 -4.69 14.70
CA ALA A 62 4.57 -4.84 15.74
C ALA A 62 4.25 -6.30 16.04
N ALA A 63 4.13 -7.15 15.02
CA ALA A 63 3.83 -8.57 15.17
C ALA A 63 4.99 -9.42 15.74
N GLN A 64 6.21 -8.88 15.81
CA GLN A 64 7.37 -9.53 16.41
C GLN A 64 7.47 -9.35 17.94
N LYS A 65 6.64 -8.47 18.52
CA LYS A 65 6.57 -8.23 19.96
C LYS A 65 5.55 -9.15 20.62
#